data_AF-A0A5N8WL28-F1
#
_entry.id   AF-A0A5N8WL28-F1
#
_cell.length_a   1.000
_cell.length_b   1.000
_cell.length_c   1.000
_cell.angle_alpha   90.00
_cell.angle_beta   90.00
_cell.angle_gamma   90.00
#
_symmetry.space_group_name_H-M   'P 1'
#
loop_
_entity.id
_entity.type
_entity.pdbx_description
1 polymer ?
#
loop_
_entity_poly.entity_id
_entity_poly.type
_entity_poly.pdbx_seq_one_letter_code
_entity_poly.pdbx_strand_id
1 'polypeptide(L)'
;MTPDETVVLARYVRALCPGQKFDEYTPDAWHDVLADFALTDARAAAAAVARKQPFVSPAEIIAEIRKQRDERAADFQGPGLSAEVPDADPDDVQAYLSALRGLRTRAADGLEMKRRPVAELVAGIGRKVSPEVAEVKRPGPLGADCPKCKAAVGRPCRTPGGSERAPHAARSGDTDPAAEQAEIERRKAASTRHLARLEVDEEAAS
;
A
#
# COMPACT_ATOMS: atom_id res chain seq x y z
N MET A 1 -31.61 2.79 1.27
CA MET A 1 -32.59 3.06 2.33
C MET A 1 -33.96 2.61 1.86
N THR A 2 -34.86 2.22 2.76
CA THR A 2 -36.25 1.83 2.44
C THR A 2 -37.15 3.07 2.27
N PRO A 3 -38.37 2.95 1.68
CA PRO A 3 -39.31 4.07 1.58
C PRO A 3 -39.60 4.73 2.94
N ASP A 4 -39.82 3.92 3.99
CA ASP A 4 -40.06 4.42 5.35
C ASP A 4 -38.87 5.21 5.90
N GLU A 5 -37.64 4.74 5.63
CA GLU A 5 -36.42 5.48 5.99
C GLU A 5 -36.33 6.81 5.24
N THR A 6 -36.79 6.88 3.99
CA THR A 6 -36.84 8.13 3.24
C THR A 6 -37.86 9.11 3.84
N VAL A 7 -39.01 8.64 4.34
CA VAL A 7 -39.96 9.48 5.10
C VAL A 7 -39.29 10.06 6.36
N VAL A 8 -38.52 9.24 7.07
CA VAL A 8 -37.74 9.69 8.24
C VAL A 8 -36.72 10.76 7.83
N LEU A 9 -36.01 10.57 6.71
CA LEU A 9 -35.07 11.55 6.19
C LEU A 9 -35.75 12.86 5.80
N ALA A 10 -36.87 12.80 5.08
CA ALA A 10 -37.62 13.99 4.67
C ALA A 10 -38.12 14.80 5.88
N ARG A 11 -38.63 14.12 6.92
CA ARG A 11 -38.99 14.75 8.20
C ARG A 11 -37.80 15.39 8.89
N TYR A 12 -36.64 14.72 8.88
CA TYR A 12 -35.41 15.25 9.44
C TYR A 12 -34.94 16.51 8.71
N VAL A 13 -34.94 16.51 7.37
CA VAL A 13 -34.57 17.67 6.56
C VAL A 13 -35.55 18.82 6.77
N ARG A 14 -36.85 18.56 6.84
CA ARG A 14 -37.86 19.58 7.15
C ARG A 14 -37.60 20.25 8.51
N ALA A 15 -37.14 19.50 9.51
CA ALA A 15 -36.79 20.04 10.80
C ALA A 15 -35.52 20.91 10.77
N LEU A 16 -34.53 20.54 9.94
CA LEU A 16 -33.31 21.34 9.72
C LEU A 16 -33.58 22.61 8.90
N CYS A 17 -34.46 22.51 7.90
CA CYS A 17 -34.74 23.53 6.90
C CYS A 17 -36.24 23.88 6.92
N PRO A 18 -36.75 24.58 7.94
CA PRO A 18 -38.20 24.80 8.10
C PRO A 18 -38.84 25.64 7.00
N GLY A 19 -38.05 26.42 6.25
CA GLY A 19 -38.52 27.18 5.09
C GLY A 19 -38.72 26.34 3.82
N GLN A 20 -38.25 25.10 3.80
CA GLN A 20 -38.38 24.20 2.66
C GLN A 20 -39.78 23.56 2.64
N LYS A 21 -40.46 23.66 1.49
CA LYS A 21 -41.77 23.04 1.30
C LYS A 21 -41.61 21.54 1.10
N PHE A 22 -42.34 20.77 1.91
CA PHE A 22 -42.50 19.33 1.78
C PHE A 22 -44.00 19.04 1.69
N ASP A 23 -44.38 18.23 0.73
CA ASP A 23 -45.73 17.69 0.59
C ASP A 23 -45.75 16.18 0.92
N GLU A 24 -46.91 15.55 0.73
CA GLU A 24 -47.13 14.12 1.00
C GLU A 24 -46.30 13.19 0.10
N TYR A 25 -46.01 13.60 -1.13
CA TYR A 25 -45.32 12.79 -2.14
C TYR A 25 -43.82 13.07 -2.23
N THR A 26 -43.34 14.10 -1.55
CA THR A 26 -41.93 14.47 -1.52
C THR A 26 -41.03 13.31 -1.06
N PRO A 27 -41.39 12.52 -0.02
CA PRO A 27 -40.60 11.36 0.37
C PRO A 27 -40.50 10.29 -0.72
N ASP A 28 -41.57 10.02 -1.46
CA ASP A 28 -41.59 9.02 -2.53
C ASP A 28 -40.66 9.45 -3.67
N ALA A 29 -40.76 10.70 -4.10
CA ALA A 29 -39.87 11.25 -5.13
C ALA A 29 -38.40 11.29 -4.69
N TRP A 30 -38.15 11.50 -3.40
CA TRP A 30 -36.79 11.42 -2.84
C TRP A 30 -36.29 9.98 -2.77
N HIS A 31 -37.18 9.01 -2.58
CA HIS A 31 -36.82 7.61 -2.49
C HIS A 31 -36.28 7.11 -3.83
N ASP A 32 -36.90 7.49 -4.94
CA ASP A 32 -36.48 7.15 -6.30
C ASP A 32 -35.00 7.48 -6.59
N VAL A 33 -34.46 8.53 -5.93
CA VAL A 33 -33.08 8.98 -6.13
C VAL A 33 -32.13 8.62 -4.98
N LEU A 34 -32.65 8.32 -3.79
CA LEU A 34 -31.84 8.03 -2.59
C LEU A 34 -31.86 6.55 -2.17
N ALA A 35 -32.63 5.69 -2.85
CA ALA A 35 -32.81 4.28 -2.50
C ALA A 35 -31.49 3.51 -2.31
N ASP A 36 -30.44 3.84 -3.07
CA ASP A 36 -29.14 3.15 -3.01
C ASP A 36 -28.26 3.55 -1.81
N PHE A 37 -28.63 4.59 -1.06
CA PHE A 37 -27.82 5.11 0.04
C PHE A 37 -28.35 4.68 1.41
N ALA A 38 -27.46 4.49 2.37
CA ALA A 38 -27.84 4.20 3.75
C ALA A 38 -28.47 5.45 4.41
N LEU A 39 -29.48 5.27 5.26
CA LEU A 39 -30.11 6.38 5.99
C LEU A 39 -29.11 7.13 6.87
N THR A 40 -28.14 6.43 7.46
CA THR A 40 -27.10 7.01 8.32
C THR A 40 -26.22 7.98 7.54
N ASP A 41 -25.69 7.56 6.38
CA ASP A 41 -24.90 8.39 5.47
C ASP A 41 -25.72 9.60 5.01
N ALA A 42 -26.97 9.39 4.60
CA ALA A 42 -27.85 10.46 4.11
C ALA A 42 -28.19 11.51 5.18
N ARG A 43 -28.41 11.10 6.44
CA ARG A 43 -28.62 12.05 7.56
C ARG A 43 -27.38 12.87 7.86
N ALA A 44 -26.20 12.23 7.88
CA ALA A 44 -24.94 12.93 8.10
C ALA A 44 -24.65 13.95 7.00
N ALA A 45 -24.86 13.56 5.74
CA ALA A 45 -24.75 14.43 4.58
C ALA A 45 -25.76 15.59 4.62
N ALA A 46 -27.04 15.31 4.88
CA ALA A 46 -28.06 16.34 4.99
C ALA A 46 -27.73 17.39 6.07
N ALA A 47 -27.24 16.95 7.23
CA ALA A 47 -26.79 17.86 8.29
C ALA A 47 -25.58 18.70 7.86
N ALA A 48 -24.65 18.14 7.08
CA ALA A 48 -23.49 18.85 6.57
C ALA A 48 -23.85 19.91 5.52
N VAL A 49 -24.83 19.64 4.66
CA VAL A 49 -25.36 20.61 3.70
C VAL A 49 -26.14 21.71 4.43
N ALA A 50 -27.05 21.36 5.34
CA ALA A 50 -27.86 22.31 6.09
C ALA A 50 -27.04 23.30 6.94
N ARG A 51 -25.80 22.93 7.34
CA ARG A 51 -24.87 23.87 8.01
C ARG A 51 -24.40 25.01 7.11
N LYS A 52 -24.37 24.80 5.80
CA LYS A 52 -23.81 25.74 4.81
C LYS A 52 -24.89 26.59 4.15
N GLN A 53 -26.12 26.09 4.07
CA GLN A 53 -27.19 26.69 3.29
C GLN A 53 -28.58 26.39 3.87
N PRO A 54 -29.58 27.26 3.63
CA PRO A 54 -30.90 27.16 4.23
C PRO A 54 -31.82 26.08 3.62
N PHE A 55 -31.45 25.49 2.49
CA PHE A 55 -32.23 24.47 1.77
C PHE A 55 -31.37 23.26 1.44
N VAL A 56 -31.97 22.07 1.38
CA VAL A 56 -31.25 20.82 1.05
C VAL A 56 -31.99 20.07 -0.05
N SER A 57 -31.29 19.76 -1.13
CA SER A 57 -31.79 18.91 -2.21
C SER A 57 -31.21 17.49 -2.16
N PRO A 58 -31.89 16.47 -2.74
CA PRO A 58 -31.34 15.13 -2.87
C PRO A 58 -30.00 15.08 -3.60
N ALA A 59 -29.81 15.91 -4.61
CA ALA A 59 -28.57 15.98 -5.38
C ALA A 59 -27.38 16.41 -4.50
N GLU A 60 -27.58 17.37 -3.60
CA GLU A 60 -26.54 17.82 -2.67
C GLU A 60 -26.24 16.78 -1.60
N ILE A 61 -27.26 16.06 -1.12
CA ILE A 61 -27.07 14.92 -0.23
C ILE A 61 -26.18 13.88 -0.93
N ILE A 62 -26.48 13.51 -2.18
CA ILE A 62 -25.67 12.55 -2.95
C ILE A 62 -24.23 13.04 -3.13
N ALA A 63 -24.06 14.32 -3.48
CA ALA A 63 -22.74 14.91 -3.67
C ALA A 63 -21.91 14.89 -2.37
N GLU A 64 -22.54 15.23 -1.23
CA GLU A 64 -21.87 15.23 0.07
C GLU A 64 -21.60 13.81 0.57
N ILE A 65 -22.47 12.81 0.31
CA ILE A 65 -22.17 11.40 0.59
C ILE A 65 -20.94 10.94 -0.19
N ARG A 66 -20.89 11.22 -1.50
CA ARG A 66 -19.73 10.87 -2.34
C ARG A 66 -18.45 11.52 -1.83
N LYS A 67 -18.53 12.80 -1.48
CA LYS A 67 -17.40 13.52 -0.88
C LYS A 67 -16.93 12.87 0.43
N GLN A 68 -17.85 12.52 1.34
CA GLN A 68 -17.49 11.85 2.60
C GLN A 68 -16.88 10.47 2.35
N ARG A 69 -17.38 9.73 1.36
CA ARG A 69 -16.79 8.44 0.93
C ARG A 69 -15.39 8.61 0.37
N ASP A 70 -15.17 9.64 -0.44
CA ASP A 70 -13.85 9.97 -0.99
C ASP A 70 -12.87 10.41 0.09
N GLU A 71 -13.31 11.23 1.06
CA GLU A 71 -12.50 11.61 2.23
C GLU A 71 -12.14 10.38 3.07
N ARG A 72 -13.10 9.49 3.34
CA ARG A 72 -12.84 8.21 4.02
C ARG A 72 -11.83 7.36 3.24
N ALA A 73 -11.92 7.33 1.92
CA ALA A 73 -11.01 6.55 1.07
C ALA A 73 -9.62 7.22 0.89
N ALA A 74 -9.51 8.54 0.99
CA ALA A 74 -8.27 9.28 0.78
C ALA A 74 -7.17 8.88 1.78
N ASP A 75 -7.55 8.62 3.03
CA ASP A 75 -6.62 8.15 4.08
C ASP A 75 -6.03 6.75 3.79
N PHE A 76 -6.62 6.01 2.84
CA PHE A 76 -6.15 4.70 2.38
C PHE A 76 -5.34 4.77 1.08
N GLN A 77 -5.09 5.97 0.55
CA GLN A 77 -4.40 6.17 -0.72
C GLN A 77 -3.18 7.10 -0.58
N GLY A 78 -2.08 6.56 -0.03
CA GLY A 78 -0.79 7.24 0.00
C GLY A 78 0.38 6.26 0.13
N PRO A 79 1.60 6.65 -0.30
CA PRO A 79 2.80 5.88 0.01
C PRO A 79 2.97 5.88 1.53
N GLY A 80 2.64 4.76 2.18
CA GLY A 80 2.80 4.57 3.62
C GLY A 80 1.55 4.30 4.44
N LEU A 81 0.34 4.15 3.87
CA LEU A 81 -0.85 3.78 4.64
C LEU A 81 -1.67 2.63 4.02
N SER A 82 -2.29 1.86 4.91
CA SER A 82 -2.48 0.40 4.82
C SER A 82 -3.68 -0.05 3.98
N ALA A 83 -3.39 -0.51 2.76
CA ALA A 83 -4.04 -1.69 2.21
C ALA A 83 -3.31 -2.92 2.79
N GLU A 84 -4.02 -3.88 3.39
CA GLU A 84 -3.49 -5.25 3.45
C GLU A 84 -3.01 -5.60 2.04
N VAL A 85 -1.78 -6.13 1.91
CA VAL A 85 -1.35 -6.65 0.61
C VAL A 85 -2.40 -7.67 0.21
N PRO A 86 -3.11 -7.49 -0.91
CA PRO A 86 -4.11 -8.45 -1.32
C PRO A 86 -3.54 -9.86 -1.34
N ASP A 87 -4.30 -10.83 -0.85
CA ASP A 87 -4.00 -12.27 -0.97
C ASP A 87 -4.24 -12.78 -2.41
N ALA A 88 -3.90 -11.92 -3.37
CA ALA A 88 -3.92 -12.21 -4.79
C ALA A 88 -2.49 -12.51 -5.21
N ASP A 89 -2.34 -13.49 -6.11
CA ASP A 89 -1.05 -13.81 -6.71
C ASP A 89 -0.40 -12.53 -7.26
N PRO A 90 0.78 -12.13 -6.77
CA PRO A 90 1.46 -10.92 -7.24
C PRO A 90 1.85 -10.99 -8.72
N ASP A 91 1.91 -12.19 -9.31
CA ASP A 91 2.18 -12.39 -10.73
C ASP A 91 0.90 -12.28 -11.60
N ASP A 92 -0.30 -12.29 -11.00
CA ASP A 92 -1.56 -11.91 -11.66
C ASP A 92 -1.88 -10.42 -11.41
N VAL A 93 -1.39 -9.60 -12.33
CA VAL A 93 -1.58 -8.15 -12.31
C VAL A 93 -3.05 -7.73 -12.27
N GLN A 94 -3.96 -8.46 -12.93
CA GLN A 94 -5.38 -8.09 -12.97
C GLN A 94 -6.08 -8.43 -11.66
N ALA A 95 -5.81 -9.61 -11.10
CA ALA A 95 -6.31 -10.00 -9.78
C ALA A 95 -5.83 -9.02 -8.71
N TYR A 96 -4.53 -8.68 -8.72
CA TYR A 96 -3.93 -7.73 -7.78
C TYR A 96 -4.57 -6.32 -7.87
N LEU A 97 -4.74 -5.78 -9.08
CA LEU A 97 -5.39 -4.47 -9.27
C LEU A 97 -6.87 -4.48 -8.86
N SER A 98 -7.59 -5.59 -9.12
CA SER A 98 -8.99 -5.73 -8.72
C SER A 98 -9.14 -5.73 -7.19
N ALA A 99 -8.23 -6.41 -6.49
CA ALA A 99 -8.24 -6.49 -5.04
C ALA A 99 -7.86 -5.14 -4.39
N LEU A 100 -6.93 -4.37 -5.00
CA LEU A 100 -6.65 -2.99 -4.59
C LEU A 100 -7.89 -2.08 -4.74
N ARG A 101 -8.66 -2.22 -5.83
CA ARG A 101 -9.92 -1.48 -6.01
C ARG A 101 -10.96 -1.89 -4.97
N GLY A 102 -11.07 -3.19 -4.67
CA GLY A 102 -11.98 -3.70 -3.65
C GLY A 102 -11.67 -3.22 -2.23
N LEU A 103 -10.38 -3.06 -1.88
CA LEU A 103 -9.96 -2.43 -0.63
C LEU A 103 -10.45 -0.99 -0.52
N ARG A 104 -10.36 -0.21 -1.62
CA ARG A 104 -10.85 1.17 -1.67
C ARG A 104 -12.36 1.25 -1.44
N THR A 105 -13.15 0.39 -2.09
CA THR A 105 -14.61 0.36 -1.91
C THR A 105 -14.98 0.05 -0.46
N ARG A 106 -14.36 -0.96 0.15
CA ARG A 106 -14.60 -1.33 1.55
C ARG A 106 -14.25 -0.19 2.52
N ALA A 107 -13.14 0.51 2.28
CA ALA A 107 -12.77 1.70 3.06
C ALA A 107 -13.77 2.86 2.87
N ALA A 108 -14.22 3.10 1.63
CA ALA A 108 -15.23 4.11 1.32
C ALA A 108 -16.58 3.80 1.99
N ASP A 109 -16.95 2.53 2.08
CA ASP A 109 -18.16 2.05 2.75
C ASP A 109 -18.06 2.09 4.28
N GLY A 110 -16.90 2.47 4.83
CA GLY A 110 -16.69 2.60 6.27
C GLY A 110 -16.58 1.27 7.01
N LEU A 111 -16.31 0.16 6.30
CA LEU A 111 -15.94 -1.10 6.94
C LEU A 111 -14.59 -0.90 7.63
N GLU A 112 -14.54 -1.09 8.95
CA GLU A 112 -13.30 -0.96 9.74
C GLU A 112 -12.24 -1.94 9.22
N MET A 113 -11.27 -1.40 8.49
CA MET A 113 -10.03 -2.08 8.18
C MET A 113 -9.07 -1.87 9.36
N LYS A 114 -8.46 -2.95 9.88
CA LYS A 114 -7.47 -2.84 10.95
C LYS A 114 -6.34 -1.90 10.53
N ARG A 115 -6.26 -0.72 11.15
CA ARG A 115 -5.14 0.20 10.95
C ARG A 115 -3.85 -0.50 11.36
N ARG A 116 -2.89 -0.67 10.43
CA ARG A 116 -1.56 -1.18 10.80
C ARG A 116 -0.87 -0.17 11.72
N PRO A 117 -0.24 -0.61 12.83
CA PRO A 117 0.48 0.29 13.72
C PRO A 117 1.82 0.70 13.07
N VAL A 118 1.76 1.64 12.11
CA VAL A 118 2.94 2.10 11.34
C VAL A 118 4.01 2.67 12.27
N ALA A 119 3.62 3.36 13.34
CA ALA A 119 4.55 3.87 14.34
C ALA A 119 5.36 2.76 15.02
N GLU A 120 4.74 1.62 15.33
CA GLU A 120 5.43 0.46 15.93
C GLU A 120 6.36 -0.22 14.93
N LEU A 121 5.91 -0.36 13.68
CA LEU A 121 6.70 -0.97 12.61
C LEU A 121 7.93 -0.12 12.24
N VAL A 122 7.81 1.20 12.28
CA VAL A 122 8.86 2.15 11.92
C VAL A 122 9.78 2.51 13.10
N ALA A 123 9.40 2.18 14.34
CA ALA A 123 10.22 2.43 15.53
C ALA A 123 11.63 1.81 15.46
N GLY A 124 11.84 0.82 14.58
CA GLY A 124 13.14 0.21 14.35
C GLY A 124 14.05 0.90 13.33
N ILE A 125 13.54 1.83 12.53
CA ILE A 125 14.26 2.45 11.41
C ILE A 125 15.20 3.54 11.94
N GLY A 126 16.47 3.51 11.52
CA GLY A 126 17.49 4.49 11.95
C GLY A 126 18.25 4.14 13.22
N ARG A 127 18.00 2.97 13.83
CA ARG A 127 18.87 2.45 14.90
C ARG A 127 20.30 2.29 14.38
N LYS A 128 21.27 2.82 15.11
CA LYS A 128 22.70 2.56 14.85
C LYS A 128 22.91 1.05 14.97
N VAL A 129 23.31 0.45 13.86
CA VAL A 129 23.69 -0.96 13.79
C VAL A 129 24.76 -1.23 14.85
N SER A 130 24.60 -2.30 15.63
CA SER A 130 25.59 -2.70 16.65
C SER A 130 26.99 -2.75 16.02
N PRO A 131 28.05 -2.30 16.73
CA PRO A 131 29.43 -2.37 16.24
C PRO A 131 29.83 -3.80 15.83
N GLU A 132 29.24 -4.83 16.44
CA GLU A 132 29.46 -6.24 16.09
C GLU A 132 28.99 -6.58 14.67
N VAL A 133 27.89 -5.97 14.19
CA VAL A 133 27.37 -6.16 12.83
C VAL A 133 28.06 -5.24 11.82
N ALA A 134 28.59 -4.09 12.29
CA ALA A 134 29.45 -3.24 11.47
C ALA A 134 30.78 -3.95 11.09
N GLU A 135 31.28 -4.82 11.97
CA GLU A 135 32.46 -5.66 11.74
C GLU A 135 32.22 -6.76 10.67
N VAL A 136 30.95 -7.12 10.45
CA VAL A 136 30.50 -8.04 9.38
C VAL A 136 30.33 -7.33 8.03
N LYS A 137 30.52 -6.00 7.93
CA LYS A 137 30.85 -5.35 6.65
C LYS A 137 32.28 -5.68 6.22
N ARG A 138 32.61 -6.97 6.26
CA ARG A 138 33.65 -7.53 5.42
C ARG A 138 33.18 -7.28 3.98
N PRO A 139 34.11 -6.97 3.07
CA PRO A 139 33.78 -7.10 1.68
C PRO A 139 33.16 -8.49 1.48
N GLY A 140 31.92 -8.54 0.98
CA GLY A 140 31.34 -9.82 0.56
C GLY A 140 32.26 -10.46 -0.50
N PRO A 141 31.94 -11.65 -1.01
CA PRO A 141 32.71 -12.28 -2.08
C PRO A 141 32.89 -11.40 -3.35
N LEU A 142 32.17 -10.28 -3.44
CA LEU A 142 32.25 -9.26 -4.51
C LEU A 142 33.09 -8.00 -4.14
N GLY A 143 33.66 -7.92 -2.94
CA GLY A 143 34.44 -6.76 -2.49
C GLY A 143 35.94 -7.06 -2.47
N ALA A 144 36.61 -7.06 -3.61
CA ALA A 144 38.08 -7.21 -3.59
C ALA A 144 38.75 -5.94 -3.01
N ASP A 145 39.70 -6.11 -2.08
CA ASP A 145 40.54 -5.01 -1.61
C ASP A 145 41.40 -4.45 -2.75
N CYS A 146 41.66 -3.14 -2.74
CA CYS A 146 42.53 -2.54 -3.75
C CYS A 146 43.95 -3.13 -3.66
N PRO A 147 44.51 -3.75 -4.72
CA PRO A 147 45.84 -4.38 -4.67
C PRO A 147 46.99 -3.39 -4.42
N LYS A 148 46.74 -2.07 -4.56
CA LYS A 148 47.75 -1.03 -4.39
C LYS A 148 47.73 -0.36 -3.01
N CYS A 149 46.56 -0.19 -2.40
CA CYS A 149 46.41 0.48 -1.10
C CYS A 149 45.64 -0.33 -0.04
N LYS A 150 45.20 -1.55 -0.37
CA LYS A 150 44.42 -2.47 0.47
C LYS A 150 43.15 -1.88 1.09
N ALA A 151 42.65 -0.77 0.55
CA ALA A 151 41.41 -0.17 1.00
C ALA A 151 40.20 -0.93 0.42
N ALA A 152 39.16 -1.08 1.24
CA ALA A 152 37.88 -1.69 0.85
C ALA A 152 37.10 -0.82 -0.15
N VAL A 153 36.21 -1.43 -0.92
CA VAL A 153 35.32 -0.74 -1.88
C VAL A 153 34.49 0.34 -1.17
N GLY A 154 34.46 1.55 -1.74
CA GLY A 154 33.76 2.71 -1.16
C GLY A 154 34.59 3.55 -0.16
N ARG A 155 35.81 3.15 0.19
CA ARG A 155 36.75 3.99 0.97
C ARG A 155 37.70 4.76 0.03
N PRO A 156 38.11 5.99 0.39
CA PRO A 156 39.12 6.72 -0.36
C PRO A 156 40.48 6.00 -0.25
N CYS A 157 41.19 5.91 -1.36
CA CYS A 157 42.53 5.31 -1.36
C CYS A 157 43.55 6.36 -0.93
N ARG A 158 44.44 6.00 0.01
CA ARG A 158 45.65 6.77 0.32
C ARG A 158 46.83 6.23 -0.47
N THR A 159 47.51 7.12 -1.18
CA THR A 159 48.80 6.79 -1.77
C THR A 159 49.92 6.89 -0.71
N PRO A 160 51.10 6.28 -0.93
CA PRO A 160 52.21 6.36 0.03
C PRO A 160 52.68 7.79 0.37
N GLY A 161 52.36 8.77 -0.48
CA GLY A 161 52.64 10.20 -0.26
C GLY A 161 51.54 10.96 0.50
N GLY A 162 50.59 10.29 1.13
CA GLY A 162 49.60 10.92 2.03
C GLY A 162 48.42 11.62 1.35
N SER A 163 48.37 11.69 0.02
CA SER A 163 47.23 12.27 -0.70
C SER A 163 46.05 11.31 -0.79
N GLU A 164 44.86 11.82 -0.48
CA GLU A 164 43.59 11.11 -0.61
C GLU A 164 43.03 11.27 -2.03
N ARG A 165 42.65 10.14 -2.63
CA ARG A 165 41.98 10.09 -3.94
C ARG A 165 40.51 9.73 -3.75
N ALA A 166 39.69 10.13 -4.74
CA ALA A 166 38.28 9.80 -4.77
C ALA A 166 38.01 8.31 -4.53
N PRO A 167 36.89 7.94 -3.87
CA PRO A 167 36.54 6.55 -3.60
C PRO A 167 36.57 5.70 -4.87
N HIS A 168 37.09 4.48 -4.76
CA HIS A 168 37.07 3.55 -5.87
C HIS A 168 35.62 3.22 -6.26
N ALA A 169 35.29 3.38 -7.55
CA ALA A 169 34.10 2.77 -8.12
C ALA A 169 34.17 1.24 -7.96
N ALA A 170 33.01 0.58 -7.96
CA ALA A 170 32.95 -0.87 -7.98
C ALA A 170 33.77 -1.39 -9.17
N ARG A 171 34.82 -2.16 -8.88
CA ARG A 171 35.59 -2.82 -9.94
C ARG A 171 34.80 -4.05 -10.35
N SER A 172 34.34 -4.10 -11.59
CA SER A 172 34.13 -5.38 -12.25
C SER A 172 35.50 -6.05 -12.28
N GLY A 173 35.72 -7.06 -11.44
CA GLY A 173 36.94 -7.85 -11.50
C GLY A 173 37.11 -8.35 -12.92
N ASP A 174 38.35 -8.32 -13.42
CA ASP A 174 38.72 -8.99 -14.67
C ASP A 174 38.55 -10.49 -14.40
N THR A 175 37.32 -10.94 -14.60
CA THR A 175 36.86 -12.30 -14.34
C THR A 175 37.00 -13.00 -15.66
N ASP A 176 37.85 -14.04 -15.69
CA ASP A 176 37.96 -14.91 -16.87
C ASP A 176 36.53 -15.41 -17.19
N PRO A 177 35.94 -14.98 -18.32
CA PRO A 177 34.56 -15.32 -18.65
C PRO A 177 34.33 -16.83 -18.71
N ALA A 178 35.38 -17.60 -19.05
CA ALA A 178 35.33 -19.05 -19.07
C ALA A 178 35.22 -19.65 -17.66
N ALA A 179 35.93 -19.08 -16.69
CA ALA A 179 35.87 -19.52 -15.29
C ALA A 179 34.52 -19.17 -14.64
N GLU A 180 33.95 -18.00 -14.97
CA GLU A 180 32.63 -17.59 -14.51
C GLU A 180 31.52 -18.47 -15.12
N GLN A 181 31.60 -18.76 -16.42
CA GLN A 181 30.67 -19.65 -17.10
C GLN A 181 30.71 -21.07 -16.51
N ALA A 182 31.90 -21.61 -16.24
CA ALA A 182 32.06 -22.91 -15.60
C ALA A 182 31.46 -22.95 -14.19
N GLU A 183 31.56 -21.86 -13.42
CA GLU A 183 30.93 -21.75 -12.11
C GLU A 183 29.39 -21.68 -12.20
N ILE A 184 28.86 -20.94 -13.19
CA ILE A 184 27.42 -20.88 -13.47
C ILE A 184 26.88 -22.27 -13.85
N GLU A 185 27.59 -23.02 -14.69
CA GLU A 185 27.20 -24.39 -15.08
C GLU A 185 27.22 -25.34 -13.88
N ARG A 186 28.24 -25.24 -13.01
CA ARG A 186 28.28 -26.01 -11.76
C ARG A 186 27.07 -25.75 -10.88
N ARG A 187 26.67 -24.47 -10.72
CA ARG A 187 25.50 -24.08 -9.91
C ARG A 187 24.20 -24.56 -10.52
N LYS A 188 24.04 -24.46 -11.85
CA LYS A 188 22.88 -25.00 -12.56
C LYS A 188 22.77 -26.51 -12.35
N ALA A 189 23.85 -27.26 -12.55
CA ALA A 189 23.88 -28.71 -12.34
C ALA A 189 23.63 -29.13 -10.88
N ALA A 190 24.05 -28.32 -9.91
CA ALA A 190 23.73 -28.56 -8.49
C ALA A 190 22.23 -28.31 -8.21
N SER A 191 21.67 -27.23 -8.75
CA SER A 191 20.24 -26.90 -8.62
C SER A 191 19.35 -27.97 -9.25
N THR A 192 19.67 -28.41 -10.46
CA THR A 192 18.92 -29.49 -11.15
C THR A 192 18.94 -30.79 -10.36
N ARG A 193 20.08 -31.14 -9.75
CA ARG A 193 20.16 -32.33 -8.87
C ARG A 193 19.34 -32.19 -7.59
N HIS A 194 19.25 -30.98 -7.05
CA HIS A 194 18.42 -30.73 -5.88
C HIS A 194 16.94 -30.82 -6.21
N LEU A 195 16.50 -30.23 -7.32
CA LEU A 195 15.11 -30.32 -7.79
C LEU A 195 14.71 -31.76 -8.10
N ALA A 196 15.55 -32.52 -8.81
CA ALA A 196 15.28 -33.94 -9.07
C ALA A 196 15.20 -34.78 -7.78
N ARG A 197 15.93 -34.41 -6.73
CA ARG A 197 15.79 -35.07 -5.42
C ARG A 197 14.46 -34.74 -4.77
N LEU A 198 14.03 -33.48 -4.82
CA LEU A 198 12.75 -33.04 -4.26
C LEU A 198 11.57 -33.70 -5.00
N GLU A 199 11.63 -33.83 -6.33
CA GLU A 199 10.60 -34.52 -7.13
C GLU A 199 10.49 -36.00 -6.74
N VAL A 200 11.61 -36.71 -6.54
CA VAL A 200 11.60 -38.10 -6.08
C VAL A 200 11.07 -38.23 -4.65
N ASP A 201 11.42 -37.30 -3.76
CA ASP A 201 10.92 -37.30 -2.38
C ASP A 201 9.40 -37.02 -2.34
N GLU A 202 8.88 -36.20 -3.26
CA GLU A 202 7.45 -35.87 -3.40
C GLU A 202 6.64 -37.05 -4.00
N GLU A 203 7.18 -37.73 -5.02
CA GLU A 203 6.60 -38.95 -5.59
C GLU A 203 6.58 -40.11 -4.60
N ALA A 204 7.60 -40.24 -3.74
CA ALA A 204 7.65 -41.26 -2.69
C ALA A 204 6.70 -41.00 -1.51
N ALA A 205 6.22 -39.76 -1.37
CA ALA A 205 5.29 -39.34 -0.31
C ALA A 205 3.80 -39.41 -0.73
N SER A 206 3.52 -39.67 -2.01
CA SER A 206 2.16 -39.85 -2.59
C SER A 206 1.77 -41.33 -2.71
#